data_AF-A0A382G0W1-F1
#
_entry.id   AF-A0A382G0W1-F1
#
_cell.length_a   1.000
_cell.length_b   1.000
_cell.length_c   1.000
_cell.angle_alpha   90.00
_cell.angle_beta   90.00
_cell.angle_gamma   90.00
#
_symmetry.space_group_name_H-M   'P 1'
#
loop_
_entity.id
_entity.type
_entity.pdbx_description
1 polymer ?
#
loop_
_entity_poly.entity_id
_entity_poly.type
_entity_poly.pdbx_seq_one_letter_code
_entity_poly.pdbx_strand_id
1 'polypeptide(L)'
;NSAAHAVQAAAYQLILNRRVGTYKLPDNVMIVAAGNREADKGVTYRMPAPLANRFVHLEMAVDFDDWFQWAVNNDIHQDVVGYLTFAKKDLYDFDPKSPSRSFATPRSWSFVSELLEDDLDENTTTDLVSGAVGEGLAVKFTAHRKVAASMPNPTHILEGKVNELKTKEISAMYSLTVSLCYELKEACDKSDKKFDEKVNNFLRFAMDNFDTELVVMGIKLALTQYGLPIDPDEIACFDEFHERYGRYITAAQKA
;
A
#
# COMPACT_ATOMS: atom_id res chain seq x y z
N ASN A 1 18.16 -6.65 17.89
CA ASN A 1 18.55 -7.61 18.96
C ASN A 1 19.60 -8.65 18.48
N SER A 2 20.55 -8.27 17.63
CA SER A 2 21.63 -9.16 17.13
C SER A 2 22.97 -8.96 17.85
N ALA A 3 23.03 -8.05 18.82
CA ALA A 3 24.27 -7.72 19.52
C ALA A 3 24.76 -8.88 20.38
N ALA A 4 26.07 -9.16 20.36
CA ALA A 4 26.69 -10.15 21.23
C ALA A 4 26.50 -9.81 22.72
N HIS A 5 26.52 -10.81 23.60
CA HIS A 5 26.26 -10.63 25.04
C HIS A 5 27.14 -9.57 25.71
N ALA A 6 28.42 -9.44 25.32
CA ALA A 6 29.32 -8.43 25.86
C ALA A 6 28.83 -6.99 25.55
N VAL A 7 28.28 -6.77 24.36
CA VAL A 7 27.72 -5.48 23.95
C VAL A 7 26.40 -5.21 24.68
N GLN A 8 25.57 -6.24 24.87
CA GLN A 8 24.34 -6.12 25.66
C GLN A 8 24.61 -5.74 27.12
N ALA A 9 25.70 -6.23 27.71
CA ALA A 9 26.10 -5.90 29.08
C ALA A 9 26.38 -4.39 29.27
N ALA A 10 27.01 -3.75 28.29
CA ALA A 10 27.25 -2.30 28.31
C ALA A 10 25.95 -1.49 28.22
N ALA A 11 24.91 -2.02 27.56
CA ALA A 11 23.62 -1.36 27.40
C ALA A 11 22.88 -1.15 28.75
N TYR A 12 23.16 -1.99 29.76
CA TYR A 12 22.54 -1.86 31.09
C TYR A 12 22.74 -0.47 31.70
N GLN A 13 23.97 0.02 31.71
CA GLN A 13 24.30 1.33 32.25
C GLN A 13 23.74 2.45 31.37
N LEU A 14 23.79 2.26 30.06
CA LEU A 14 23.33 3.24 29.09
C LEU A 14 21.83 3.53 29.23
N ILE A 15 21.00 2.48 29.30
CA ILE A 15 19.54 2.64 29.25
C ILE A 15 18.99 3.18 30.56
N LEU A 16 19.37 2.57 31.69
CA LEU A 16 18.79 2.94 32.99
C LEU A 16 19.49 4.16 33.60
N ASN A 17 20.83 4.18 33.58
CA ASN A 17 21.60 5.22 34.25
C ASN A 17 21.94 6.39 33.32
N ARG A 18 21.59 6.29 32.02
CA ARG A 18 21.91 7.29 31.00
C ARG A 18 23.40 7.61 30.98
N ARG A 19 24.26 6.58 31.04
CA ARG A 19 25.72 6.74 31.17
C ARG A 19 26.52 5.76 30.33
N VAL A 20 27.70 6.20 29.90
CA VAL A 20 28.78 5.37 29.36
C VAL A 20 30.02 5.60 30.20
N GLY A 21 30.34 4.66 31.09
CA GLY A 21 31.39 4.86 32.09
C GLY A 21 31.04 6.02 33.03
N THR A 22 31.86 7.07 33.04
CA THR A 22 31.63 8.29 33.85
C THR A 22 30.80 9.35 33.13
N TYR A 23 30.69 9.28 31.80
CA TYR A 23 29.94 10.25 31.00
C TYR A 23 28.44 10.08 31.18
N LYS A 24 27.72 11.16 31.53
CA LYS A 24 26.25 11.19 31.60
C LYS A 24 25.70 11.75 30.28
N LEU A 25 24.76 11.04 29.69
CA LEU A 25 24.04 11.53 28.52
C LEU A 25 23.29 12.82 28.87
N PRO A 26 23.34 13.84 27.99
CA PRO A 26 22.48 15.01 28.08
C PRO A 26 20.99 14.64 28.15
N ASP A 27 20.17 15.49 28.78
CA ASP A 27 18.75 15.18 29.01
C ASP A 27 17.92 15.14 27.71
N ASN A 28 18.41 15.75 26.62
CA ASN A 28 17.77 15.72 25.30
C ASN A 28 18.07 14.45 24.48
N VAL A 29 18.77 13.46 25.03
CA VAL A 29 19.06 12.19 24.33
C VAL A 29 17.96 11.16 24.61
N MET A 30 17.33 10.63 23.57
CA MET A 30 16.40 9.51 23.67
C MET A 30 17.08 8.21 23.28
N ILE A 31 16.72 7.11 23.96
CA ILE A 31 17.27 5.77 23.67
C ILE A 31 16.15 4.94 23.07
N VAL A 32 16.32 4.54 21.81
CA VAL A 32 15.39 3.72 21.06
C VAL A 32 16.12 2.50 20.52
N ALA A 33 15.50 1.33 20.61
CA ALA A 33 16.05 0.08 20.07
C ALA A 33 15.00 -0.62 19.21
N ALA A 34 15.44 -1.15 18.06
CA ALA A 34 14.61 -1.95 17.16
C ALA A 34 15.18 -3.37 17.02
N GLY A 35 14.30 -4.34 16.80
CA GLY A 35 14.66 -5.74 16.60
C GLY A 35 13.46 -6.57 16.19
N ASN A 36 13.73 -7.78 15.72
CA ASN A 36 12.69 -8.74 15.37
C ASN A 36 12.31 -9.57 16.59
N ARG A 37 11.12 -10.18 16.57
CA ARG A 37 10.69 -11.09 17.63
C ARG A 37 11.57 -12.33 17.61
N GLU A 38 11.72 -12.99 18.75
CA GLU A 38 12.43 -14.27 18.83
C GLU A 38 11.80 -15.33 17.92
N ALA A 39 10.47 -15.29 17.79
CA ALA A 39 9.70 -16.19 16.93
C ALA A 39 9.98 -15.99 15.43
N ASP A 40 10.46 -14.81 15.02
CA ASP A 40 10.73 -14.50 13.62
C ASP A 40 12.03 -15.18 13.12
N LYS A 41 12.75 -15.92 13.99
CA LYS A 41 13.97 -16.68 13.67
C LYS A 41 15.03 -15.92 12.86
N GLY A 42 15.05 -14.59 12.96
CA GLY A 42 16.15 -13.79 12.48
C GLY A 42 17.43 -14.07 13.28
N VAL A 43 18.54 -13.43 12.92
CA VAL A 43 19.76 -13.42 13.74
C VAL A 43 19.51 -12.63 15.02
N THR A 44 18.77 -13.24 15.96
CA THR A 44 18.29 -12.61 17.19
C THR A 44 18.84 -13.35 18.39
N TYR A 45 19.44 -12.61 19.33
CA TYR A 45 19.70 -13.11 20.67
C TYR A 45 18.54 -12.71 21.58
N ARG A 46 18.10 -13.67 22.39
CA ARG A 46 17.13 -13.41 23.46
C ARG A 46 17.66 -12.32 24.38
N MET A 47 16.87 -11.26 24.53
CA MET A 47 17.23 -10.18 25.45
C MET A 47 17.12 -10.71 26.88
N PRO A 48 18.16 -10.60 27.73
CA PRO A 48 18.06 -10.98 29.13
C PRO A 48 16.91 -10.21 29.80
N ALA A 49 16.09 -10.88 30.60
CA ALA A 49 14.92 -10.28 31.25
C ALA A 49 15.22 -8.95 31.99
N PRO A 50 16.36 -8.79 32.69
CA PRO A 50 16.69 -7.53 33.35
C PRO A 50 17.00 -6.35 32.40
N LEU A 51 17.44 -6.65 31.17
CA LEU A 51 17.63 -5.65 30.12
C LEU A 51 16.30 -5.32 29.44
N ALA A 52 15.48 -6.34 29.17
CA ALA A 52 14.15 -6.16 28.61
C ALA A 52 13.25 -5.31 29.52
N ASN A 53 13.32 -5.51 30.84
CA ASN A 53 12.56 -4.72 31.82
C ASN A 53 13.01 -3.25 31.96
N ARG A 54 13.96 -2.79 31.12
CA ARG A 54 14.39 -1.38 31.03
C ARG A 54 13.90 -0.69 29.76
N PHE A 55 13.18 -1.40 28.91
CA PHE A 55 12.51 -0.87 27.74
C PHE A 55 11.00 -0.90 27.92
N VAL A 56 10.33 0.09 27.33
CA VAL A 56 8.93 -0.03 26.93
C VAL A 56 8.92 -0.74 25.58
N HIS A 57 8.15 -1.82 25.46
CA HIS A 57 8.09 -2.63 24.24
C HIS A 57 6.85 -2.26 23.43
N LEU A 58 7.06 -1.91 22.17
CA LEU A 58 6.01 -1.65 21.18
C LEU A 58 6.20 -2.65 20.04
N GLU A 59 5.16 -3.43 19.75
CA GLU A 59 5.17 -4.36 18.62
C GLU A 59 4.59 -3.67 17.38
N MET A 60 5.36 -3.68 16.29
CA MET A 60 4.91 -3.16 15.00
C MET A 60 4.32 -4.29 14.18
N ALA A 61 3.15 -4.04 13.59
CA ALA A 61 2.51 -4.93 12.63
C ALA A 61 2.47 -4.26 11.25
N VAL A 62 2.36 -5.07 10.21
CA VAL A 62 2.07 -4.57 8.86
C VAL A 62 0.58 -4.29 8.78
N ASP A 63 0.23 -3.07 8.40
CA ASP A 63 -1.13 -2.66 8.07
C ASP A 63 -1.20 -2.24 6.60
N PHE A 64 -2.28 -2.62 5.92
CA PHE A 64 -2.45 -2.34 4.50
C PHE A 64 -2.76 -0.87 4.24
N ASP A 65 -3.62 -0.25 5.04
CA ASP A 65 -4.07 1.12 4.79
C ASP A 65 -2.90 2.11 5.04
N ASP A 66 -2.08 1.85 6.07
CA ASP A 66 -0.81 2.57 6.32
C ASP A 66 0.17 2.42 5.14
N TRP A 67 0.38 1.18 4.66
CA TRP A 67 1.28 0.93 3.53
C TRP A 67 0.76 1.59 2.25
N PHE A 68 -0.53 1.53 2.01
CA PHE A 68 -1.13 2.09 0.81
C PHE A 68 -0.99 3.62 0.81
N GLN A 69 -1.11 4.29 1.97
CA GLN A 69 -0.91 5.73 2.08
C GLN A 69 0.53 6.09 1.70
N TRP A 70 1.47 5.30 2.22
CA TRP A 70 2.87 5.43 1.85
C TRP A 70 3.10 5.15 0.35
N ALA A 71 2.47 4.12 -0.21
CA ALA A 71 2.65 3.69 -1.60
C ALA A 71 2.20 4.76 -2.61
N VAL A 72 1.05 5.40 -2.36
CA VAL A 72 0.56 6.51 -3.19
C VAL A 72 1.50 7.71 -3.12
N ASN A 73 2.06 8.02 -1.95
CA ASN A 73 2.97 9.14 -1.77
C ASN A 73 4.41 8.90 -2.29
N ASN A 74 4.75 7.65 -2.62
CA ASN A 74 6.07 7.25 -3.09
C ASN A 74 6.02 6.61 -4.49
N ASP A 75 4.97 6.92 -5.26
CA ASP A 75 4.82 6.54 -6.67
C ASP A 75 5.01 5.04 -6.94
N ILE A 76 4.56 4.19 -6.01
CA ILE A 76 4.57 2.74 -6.24
C ILE A 76 3.71 2.42 -7.47
N HIS A 77 4.19 1.50 -8.30
CA HIS A 77 3.59 1.15 -9.58
C HIS A 77 2.13 0.72 -9.40
N GLN A 78 1.24 1.31 -10.20
CA GLN A 78 -0.21 1.14 -10.09
C GLN A 78 -0.66 -0.33 -10.12
N ASP A 79 0.02 -1.21 -10.88
CA ASP A 79 -0.30 -2.64 -10.92
C ASP A 79 -0.09 -3.32 -9.56
N VAL A 80 0.97 -2.95 -8.83
CA VAL A 80 1.25 -3.46 -7.48
C VAL A 80 0.19 -2.99 -6.50
N VAL A 81 -0.12 -1.69 -6.53
CA VAL A 81 -1.15 -1.10 -5.67
C VAL A 81 -2.53 -1.68 -5.97
N GLY A 82 -2.87 -1.83 -7.25
CA GLY A 82 -4.13 -2.43 -7.71
C GLY A 82 -4.28 -3.88 -7.23
N TYR A 83 -3.24 -4.68 -7.39
CA TYR A 83 -3.23 -6.06 -6.88
C TYR A 83 -3.43 -6.11 -5.37
N LEU A 84 -2.65 -5.34 -4.61
CA LEU A 84 -2.69 -5.40 -3.15
C LEU A 84 -3.96 -4.77 -2.57
N THR A 85 -4.61 -3.85 -3.28
CA THR A 85 -5.94 -3.33 -2.88
C THR A 85 -6.99 -4.44 -2.90
N PHE A 86 -6.93 -5.32 -3.91
CA PHE A 86 -7.78 -6.51 -3.99
C PHE A 86 -7.34 -7.61 -3.01
N ALA A 87 -6.04 -7.91 -2.95
CA ALA A 87 -5.46 -9.01 -2.19
C ALA A 87 -4.64 -8.51 -0.98
N LYS A 88 -5.26 -7.72 -0.10
CA LYS A 88 -4.57 -7.05 1.04
C LYS A 88 -3.69 -7.97 1.90
N LYS A 89 -4.09 -9.23 2.05
CA LYS A 89 -3.34 -10.24 2.84
C LYS A 89 -2.01 -10.64 2.21
N ASP A 90 -1.85 -10.44 0.91
CA ASP A 90 -0.63 -10.79 0.18
C ASP A 90 0.46 -9.70 0.31
N LEU A 91 0.20 -8.61 1.05
CA LEU A 91 1.20 -7.58 1.39
C LEU A 91 2.32 -8.14 2.27
N TYR A 92 2.01 -9.13 3.13
CA TYR A 92 2.96 -9.72 4.06
C TYR A 92 2.61 -11.19 4.34
N ASP A 93 3.51 -12.10 3.99
CA ASP A 93 3.29 -13.55 4.12
C ASP A 93 4.44 -14.30 4.84
N PHE A 94 5.27 -13.58 5.57
CA PHE A 94 6.42 -14.17 6.25
C PHE A 94 6.03 -15.35 7.15
N ASP A 95 6.63 -16.50 6.88
CA ASP A 95 6.55 -17.69 7.72
C ASP A 95 7.97 -18.17 8.07
N PRO A 96 8.39 -18.13 9.36
CA PRO A 96 9.72 -18.60 9.80
C PRO A 96 9.92 -20.12 9.67
N LYS A 97 8.90 -20.87 9.24
CA LYS A 97 8.99 -22.30 8.92
C LYS A 97 9.08 -22.56 7.43
N SER A 98 8.77 -21.56 6.59
CA SER A 98 8.85 -21.71 5.14
C SER A 98 10.29 -21.91 4.70
N PRO A 99 10.57 -22.89 3.81
CA PRO A 99 11.89 -23.06 3.21
C PRO A 99 12.14 -22.05 2.06
N SER A 100 11.14 -21.24 1.70
CA SER A 100 11.26 -20.26 0.62
C SER A 100 12.34 -19.23 0.93
N ARG A 101 13.12 -18.86 -0.09
CA ARG A 101 14.13 -17.80 0.00
C ARG A 101 13.53 -16.40 -0.12
N SER A 102 12.33 -16.31 -0.68
CA SER A 102 11.62 -15.06 -0.98
C SER A 102 10.23 -15.09 -0.38
N PHE A 103 9.78 -13.95 0.12
CA PHE A 103 8.48 -13.76 0.75
C PHE A 103 8.04 -12.30 0.64
N ALA A 104 6.74 -12.06 0.66
CA ALA A 104 6.15 -10.75 0.61
C ALA A 104 6.35 -9.98 1.91
N THR A 105 6.74 -8.73 1.72
CA THR A 105 6.79 -7.66 2.70
C THR A 105 6.48 -6.35 1.98
N PRO A 106 6.06 -5.30 2.69
CA PRO A 106 5.96 -3.96 2.12
C PRO A 106 7.18 -3.52 1.29
N ARG A 107 8.39 -3.94 1.70
CA ARG A 107 9.65 -3.66 1.00
C ARG A 107 9.83 -4.50 -0.26
N SER A 108 9.55 -5.80 -0.23
CA SER A 108 9.71 -6.61 -1.44
C SER A 108 8.70 -6.23 -2.53
N TRP A 109 7.52 -5.72 -2.15
CA TRP A 109 6.59 -5.14 -3.10
C TRP A 109 7.07 -3.82 -3.73
N SER A 110 7.89 -3.02 -3.03
CA SER A 110 8.55 -1.87 -3.68
C SER A 110 9.61 -2.30 -4.69
N PHE A 111 10.31 -3.42 -4.46
CA PHE A 111 11.20 -3.98 -5.48
C PHE A 111 10.42 -4.46 -6.70
N VAL A 112 9.26 -5.11 -6.51
CA VAL A 112 8.38 -5.46 -7.63
C VAL A 112 8.00 -4.22 -8.42
N SER A 113 7.65 -3.12 -7.76
CA SER A 113 7.34 -1.85 -8.42
C SER A 113 8.47 -1.39 -9.34
N GLU A 114 9.70 -1.34 -8.83
CA GLU A 114 10.88 -0.92 -9.60
C GLU A 114 11.15 -1.86 -10.80
N LEU A 115 10.97 -3.17 -10.61
CA LEU A 115 11.18 -4.18 -11.66
C LEU A 115 10.17 -4.10 -12.81
N LEU A 116 9.00 -3.49 -12.60
CA LEU A 116 7.97 -3.35 -13.63
C LEU A 116 8.22 -2.18 -14.59
N GLU A 117 9.14 -1.27 -14.25
CA GLU A 117 9.49 -0.14 -15.10
C GLU A 117 10.41 -0.54 -16.27
N ASP A 118 11.01 -1.74 -16.20
CA ASP A 118 11.88 -2.26 -17.25
C ASP A 118 11.03 -2.90 -18.38
N ASP A 119 11.35 -2.60 -19.65
CA ASP A 119 10.69 -3.15 -20.84
C ASP A 119 11.11 -4.63 -21.08
N LEU A 120 10.83 -5.47 -20.10
CA LEU A 120 11.20 -6.89 -20.03
C LEU A 120 10.09 -7.76 -20.60
N ASP A 121 10.47 -8.92 -21.12
CA ASP A 121 9.49 -9.93 -21.51
C ASP A 121 8.76 -10.53 -20.28
N GLU A 122 7.61 -11.14 -20.54
CA GLU A 122 6.71 -11.63 -19.49
C GLU A 122 7.34 -12.73 -18.61
N ASN A 123 8.19 -13.58 -19.20
CA ASN A 123 8.84 -14.66 -18.45
C ASN A 123 9.89 -14.07 -17.51
N THR A 124 10.75 -13.19 -18.02
CA THR A 124 11.76 -12.51 -17.21
C THR A 124 11.10 -11.71 -16.08
N THR A 125 10.02 -10.98 -16.38
CA THR A 125 9.24 -10.25 -15.36
C THR A 125 8.74 -11.19 -14.27
N THR A 126 8.14 -12.32 -14.65
CA THR A 126 7.59 -13.29 -13.69
C THR A 126 8.68 -13.90 -12.80
N ASP A 127 9.85 -14.23 -13.38
CA ASP A 127 10.99 -14.75 -12.62
C ASP A 127 11.53 -13.73 -11.61
N LEU A 128 11.62 -12.46 -11.99
CA LEU A 128 12.06 -11.37 -11.11
C LEU A 128 11.07 -11.11 -9.97
N VAL A 129 9.76 -11.09 -10.28
CA VAL A 129 8.70 -10.97 -9.26
C VAL A 129 8.75 -12.17 -8.30
N SER A 130 8.89 -13.39 -8.82
CA SER A 130 9.06 -14.60 -8.00
C SER A 130 10.28 -14.51 -7.08
N GLY A 131 11.39 -13.98 -7.59
CA GLY A 131 12.58 -13.70 -6.80
C GLY A 131 12.35 -12.68 -5.67
N ALA A 132 11.44 -11.73 -5.84
CA ALA A 132 11.16 -10.70 -4.84
C ALA A 132 10.14 -11.13 -3.77
N VAL A 133 8.99 -11.68 -4.19
CA VAL A 133 7.84 -11.96 -3.28
C VAL A 133 7.53 -13.45 -3.12
N GLY A 134 8.23 -14.33 -3.84
CA GLY A 134 7.99 -15.77 -3.85
C GLY A 134 7.09 -16.23 -4.99
N GLU A 135 7.26 -17.48 -5.41
CA GLU A 135 6.61 -18.06 -6.60
C GLU A 135 5.09 -18.04 -6.53
N GLY A 136 4.51 -18.40 -5.38
CA GLY A 136 3.06 -18.46 -5.23
C GLY A 136 2.38 -17.10 -5.41
N LEU A 137 2.97 -16.02 -4.89
CA LEU A 137 2.45 -14.67 -5.05
C LEU A 137 2.74 -14.11 -6.44
N ALA A 138 3.90 -14.41 -7.02
CA ALA A 138 4.22 -14.00 -8.38
C ALA A 138 3.22 -14.53 -9.40
N VAL A 139 2.82 -15.81 -9.30
CA VAL A 139 1.81 -16.40 -10.20
C VAL A 139 0.47 -15.67 -10.08
N LYS A 140 0.00 -15.39 -8.85
CA LYS A 140 -1.24 -14.64 -8.63
C LYS A 140 -1.14 -13.22 -9.21
N PHE A 141 -0.03 -12.54 -8.96
CA PHE A 141 0.21 -11.18 -9.43
C PHE A 141 0.25 -11.10 -10.97
N THR A 142 1.01 -11.97 -11.63
CA THR A 142 1.07 -12.02 -13.10
C THR A 142 -0.30 -12.36 -13.69
N ALA A 143 -1.05 -13.28 -13.10
CA ALA A 143 -2.41 -13.59 -13.55
C ALA A 143 -3.34 -12.37 -13.43
N HIS A 144 -3.28 -11.66 -12.30
CA HIS A 144 -4.03 -10.44 -12.08
C HIS A 144 -3.68 -9.33 -13.09
N ARG A 145 -2.38 -9.09 -13.35
CA ARG A 145 -1.93 -8.13 -14.37
C ARG A 145 -2.49 -8.43 -15.75
N LYS A 146 -2.54 -9.71 -16.16
CA LYS A 146 -3.12 -10.10 -17.45
C LYS A 146 -4.60 -9.75 -17.56
N VAL A 147 -5.37 -9.95 -16.49
CA VAL A 147 -6.78 -9.59 -16.48
C VAL A 147 -6.94 -8.07 -16.45
N ALA A 148 -6.16 -7.36 -15.63
CA ALA A 148 -6.15 -5.90 -15.58
C ALA A 148 -5.79 -5.26 -16.93
N ALA A 149 -4.87 -5.85 -17.70
CA ALA A 149 -4.51 -5.38 -19.04
C ALA A 149 -5.66 -5.47 -20.06
N SER A 150 -6.72 -6.24 -19.79
CA SER A 150 -7.93 -6.27 -20.62
C SER A 150 -8.91 -5.14 -20.33
N MET A 151 -8.69 -4.39 -19.25
CA MET A 151 -9.52 -3.24 -18.88
C MET A 151 -9.28 -2.06 -19.81
N PRO A 152 -10.26 -1.16 -19.99
CA PRO A 152 -10.06 0.03 -20.80
C PRO A 152 -8.96 0.91 -20.22
N ASN A 153 -8.26 1.63 -21.11
CA ASN A 153 -7.26 2.61 -20.71
C ASN A 153 -7.92 3.70 -19.83
N PRO A 154 -7.40 3.97 -18.61
CA PRO A 154 -8.01 4.93 -17.68
C PRO A 154 -8.04 6.35 -18.24
N THR A 155 -7.02 6.80 -18.98
CA THR A 155 -7.01 8.10 -19.66
C THR A 155 -8.20 8.27 -20.58
N HIS A 156 -8.52 7.23 -21.37
CA HIS A 156 -9.67 7.30 -22.27
C HIS A 156 -11.01 7.36 -21.53
N ILE A 157 -11.12 6.75 -20.34
CA ILE A 157 -12.30 6.89 -19.48
C ILE A 157 -12.39 8.32 -18.94
N LEU A 158 -11.29 8.86 -18.39
CA LEU A 158 -11.25 10.21 -17.83
C LEU A 158 -11.48 11.30 -18.89
N GLU A 159 -11.14 11.04 -20.15
CA GLU A 159 -11.44 11.91 -21.30
C GLU A 159 -12.85 11.71 -21.88
N GLY A 160 -13.66 10.79 -21.33
CA GLY A 160 -15.03 10.52 -21.79
C GLY A 160 -15.12 9.80 -23.13
N LYS A 161 -14.01 9.20 -23.60
CA LYS A 161 -13.95 8.42 -24.86
C LYS A 161 -14.47 6.99 -24.68
N VAL A 162 -14.41 6.45 -23.46
CA VAL A 162 -14.89 5.11 -23.12
C VAL A 162 -15.83 5.20 -21.93
N ASN A 163 -17.07 4.72 -22.13
CA ASN A 163 -18.14 4.83 -21.14
C ASN A 163 -18.68 3.46 -20.69
N GLU A 164 -18.27 2.38 -21.36
CA GLU A 164 -18.78 1.03 -21.13
C GLU A 164 -17.65 0.06 -20.77
N LEU A 165 -17.94 -0.80 -19.79
CA LEU A 165 -17.05 -1.86 -19.36
C LEU A 165 -17.56 -3.22 -19.88
N LYS A 166 -16.75 -3.87 -20.72
CA LYS A 166 -17.08 -5.19 -21.31
C LYS A 166 -16.86 -6.36 -20.35
N THR A 167 -15.86 -6.25 -19.47
CA THR A 167 -15.44 -7.32 -18.57
C THR A 167 -15.80 -6.97 -17.13
N LYS A 168 -16.54 -7.83 -16.44
CA LYS A 168 -16.97 -7.63 -15.04
C LYS A 168 -16.14 -8.47 -14.07
N GLU A 169 -14.82 -8.51 -14.27
CA GLU A 169 -13.93 -9.21 -13.37
C GLU A 169 -13.55 -8.28 -12.22
N ILE A 170 -13.90 -8.68 -10.99
CA ILE A 170 -13.84 -7.82 -9.81
C ILE A 170 -12.39 -7.36 -9.57
N SER A 171 -11.42 -8.27 -9.61
CA SER A 171 -10.03 -7.92 -9.29
C SER A 171 -9.43 -6.88 -10.25
N ALA A 172 -9.83 -6.92 -11.52
CA ALA A 172 -9.46 -5.94 -12.53
C ALA A 172 -10.20 -4.61 -12.38
N MET A 173 -11.45 -4.61 -11.88
CA MET A 173 -12.15 -3.36 -11.54
C MET A 173 -11.49 -2.62 -10.37
N TYR A 174 -10.96 -3.36 -9.38
CA TYR A 174 -10.12 -2.77 -8.32
C TYR A 174 -8.87 -2.10 -8.93
N SER A 175 -8.15 -2.79 -9.81
CA SER A 175 -6.99 -2.21 -10.50
C SER A 175 -7.35 -0.98 -11.32
N LEU A 176 -8.43 -1.05 -12.10
CA LEU A 176 -8.89 0.07 -12.91
C LEU A 176 -9.22 1.28 -12.03
N THR A 177 -9.87 1.06 -10.89
CA THR A 177 -10.19 2.13 -9.94
C THR A 177 -8.92 2.79 -9.39
N VAL A 178 -7.91 2.00 -9.04
CA VAL A 178 -6.60 2.49 -8.60
C VAL A 178 -5.93 3.30 -9.71
N SER A 179 -5.88 2.77 -10.94
CA SER A 179 -5.30 3.47 -12.10
C SER A 179 -6.01 4.79 -12.42
N LEU A 180 -7.35 4.83 -12.34
CA LEU A 180 -8.13 6.05 -12.50
C LEU A 180 -7.75 7.09 -11.43
N CYS A 181 -7.55 6.67 -10.18
CA CYS A 181 -7.12 7.57 -9.10
C CYS A 181 -5.68 8.08 -9.29
N TYR A 182 -4.77 7.23 -9.78
CA TYR A 182 -3.41 7.64 -10.13
C TYR A 182 -3.41 8.74 -11.20
N GLU A 183 -4.15 8.54 -12.29
CA GLU A 183 -4.23 9.55 -13.35
C GLU A 183 -4.93 10.84 -12.90
N LEU A 184 -5.96 10.75 -12.06
CA LEU A 184 -6.58 11.92 -11.45
C LEU A 184 -5.62 12.68 -10.54
N LYS A 185 -4.79 11.97 -9.76
CA LYS A 185 -3.76 12.57 -8.92
C LYS A 185 -2.71 13.29 -9.76
N GLU A 186 -2.24 12.66 -10.83
CA GLU A 186 -1.31 13.28 -11.77
C GLU A 186 -1.91 14.53 -12.43
N ALA A 187 -3.18 14.48 -12.85
CA ALA A 187 -3.89 15.62 -13.41
C ALA A 187 -4.04 16.77 -12.38
N CYS A 188 -4.34 16.43 -11.12
CA CYS A 188 -4.41 17.37 -10.01
C CYS A 188 -3.05 18.06 -9.76
N ASP A 189 -1.98 17.27 -9.64
CA ASP A 189 -0.63 17.76 -9.39
C ASP A 189 -0.12 18.67 -10.52
N LYS A 190 -0.54 18.40 -11.76
CA LYS A 190 -0.25 19.23 -12.93
C LYS A 190 -1.19 20.44 -13.08
N SER A 191 -2.14 20.62 -12.16
CA SER A 191 -3.15 21.69 -12.24
C SER A 191 -3.92 21.68 -13.58
N ASP A 192 -4.31 20.49 -14.04
CA ASP A 192 -5.09 20.34 -15.28
C ASP A 192 -6.42 21.10 -15.18
N LYS A 193 -6.68 21.97 -16.17
CA LYS A 193 -7.92 22.76 -16.25
C LYS A 193 -9.17 21.91 -16.46
N LYS A 194 -9.00 20.66 -16.86
CA LYS A 194 -10.08 19.68 -17.06
C LYS A 194 -10.21 18.71 -15.89
N PHE A 195 -9.59 19.00 -14.74
CA PHE A 195 -9.64 18.13 -13.57
C PHE A 195 -11.08 17.76 -13.18
N ASP A 196 -11.97 18.74 -13.04
CA ASP A 196 -13.37 18.49 -12.64
C ASP A 196 -14.15 17.69 -13.69
N GLU A 197 -13.88 17.93 -14.99
CA GLU A 197 -14.43 17.13 -16.09
C GLU A 197 -13.99 15.66 -16.00
N LYS A 198 -12.71 15.42 -15.67
CA LYS A 198 -12.16 14.07 -15.47
C LYS A 198 -12.79 13.40 -14.25
N VAL A 199 -12.97 14.11 -13.13
CA VAL A 199 -13.64 13.59 -11.93
C VAL A 199 -15.10 13.24 -12.23
N ASN A 200 -15.80 14.10 -12.99
CA ASN A 200 -17.16 13.81 -13.44
C ASN A 200 -17.23 12.52 -14.28
N ASN A 201 -16.30 12.34 -15.22
CA ASN A 201 -16.24 11.13 -16.05
C ASN A 201 -15.89 9.89 -15.23
N PHE A 202 -14.99 10.01 -14.24
CA PHE A 202 -14.68 8.95 -13.29
C PHE A 202 -15.94 8.50 -12.52
N LEU A 203 -16.65 9.44 -11.89
CA LEU A 203 -17.86 9.12 -11.12
C LEU A 203 -18.97 8.56 -12.00
N ARG A 204 -19.21 9.15 -13.17
CA ARG A 204 -20.20 8.65 -14.13
C ARG A 204 -19.87 7.23 -14.57
N PHE A 205 -18.64 6.97 -15.00
CA PHE A 205 -18.19 5.64 -15.42
C PHE A 205 -18.36 4.61 -14.30
N ALA A 206 -17.96 4.94 -13.08
CA ALA A 206 -18.11 4.06 -11.93
C ALA A 206 -19.59 3.76 -11.65
N MET A 207 -20.47 4.77 -11.63
CA MET A 207 -21.91 4.58 -11.37
C MET A 207 -22.63 3.73 -12.42
N ASP A 208 -22.16 3.76 -13.67
CA ASP A 208 -22.77 3.05 -14.78
C ASP A 208 -22.24 1.60 -14.90
N ASN A 209 -21.00 1.36 -14.48
CA ASN A 209 -20.31 0.08 -14.75
C ASN A 209 -20.01 -0.75 -13.49
N PHE A 210 -19.91 -0.12 -12.31
CA PHE A 210 -19.49 -0.78 -11.09
C PHE A 210 -20.68 -1.06 -10.17
N ASP A 211 -20.51 -2.03 -9.27
CA ASP A 211 -21.44 -2.28 -8.18
C ASP A 211 -21.27 -1.24 -7.05
N THR A 212 -22.23 -1.21 -6.13
CA THR A 212 -22.30 -0.16 -5.09
C THR A 212 -21.06 -0.13 -4.21
N GLU A 213 -20.48 -1.29 -3.91
CA GLU A 213 -19.27 -1.39 -3.10
C GLU A 213 -18.07 -0.72 -3.79
N LEU A 214 -17.82 -1.03 -5.07
CA LEU A 214 -16.71 -0.46 -5.82
C LEU A 214 -16.87 1.04 -6.10
N VAL A 215 -18.10 1.52 -6.32
CA VAL A 215 -18.36 2.97 -6.45
C VAL A 215 -17.99 3.70 -5.15
N VAL A 216 -18.44 3.19 -4.01
CA VAL A 216 -18.16 3.79 -2.69
C VAL A 216 -16.68 3.65 -2.31
N MET A 217 -16.04 2.55 -2.72
CA MET A 217 -14.60 2.39 -2.56
C MET A 217 -13.84 3.42 -3.40
N GLY A 218 -14.15 3.55 -4.69
CA GLY A 218 -13.42 4.44 -5.61
C GLY A 218 -13.41 5.89 -5.17
N ILE A 219 -14.57 6.43 -4.76
CA ILE A 219 -14.64 7.79 -4.22
C ILE A 219 -13.94 7.94 -2.86
N LYS A 220 -14.01 6.91 -2.00
CA LYS A 220 -13.27 6.92 -0.72
C LYS A 220 -11.77 6.99 -0.99
N LEU A 221 -11.27 6.16 -1.90
CA LEU A 221 -9.86 6.18 -2.32
C LEU A 221 -9.45 7.56 -2.83
N ALA A 222 -10.21 8.11 -3.78
CA ALA A 222 -9.97 9.44 -4.34
C ALA A 222 -9.83 10.52 -3.24
N LEU A 223 -10.75 10.54 -2.27
CA LEU A 223 -10.79 11.58 -1.23
C LEU A 223 -9.78 11.34 -0.09
N THR A 224 -9.68 10.13 0.42
CA THR A 224 -8.88 9.86 1.65
C THR A 224 -7.47 9.41 1.34
N GLN A 225 -7.27 8.66 0.26
CA GLN A 225 -5.98 8.07 -0.07
C GLN A 225 -5.15 8.95 -0.98
N TYR A 226 -5.78 9.45 -2.04
CA TYR A 226 -5.13 10.32 -3.01
C TYR A 226 -5.29 11.80 -2.68
N GLY A 227 -6.16 12.15 -1.72
CA GLY A 227 -6.36 13.53 -1.25
C GLY A 227 -6.85 14.47 -2.35
N LEU A 228 -7.65 13.96 -3.30
CA LEU A 228 -8.09 14.73 -4.46
C LEU A 228 -9.04 15.87 -4.04
N PRO A 229 -8.81 17.11 -4.49
CA PRO A 229 -9.62 18.28 -4.13
C PRO A 229 -10.90 18.31 -4.98
N ILE A 230 -11.81 17.38 -4.70
CA ILE A 230 -13.07 17.24 -5.43
C ILE A 230 -14.06 18.30 -4.95
N ASP A 231 -14.49 19.19 -5.85
CA ASP A 231 -15.58 20.14 -5.62
C ASP A 231 -16.91 19.55 -6.12
N PRO A 232 -17.86 19.23 -5.22
CA PRO A 232 -19.20 18.76 -5.59
C PRO A 232 -19.93 19.62 -6.61
N ASP A 233 -19.80 20.95 -6.51
CA ASP A 233 -20.58 21.90 -7.31
C ASP A 233 -20.11 21.96 -8.76
N GLU A 234 -18.85 21.60 -9.03
CA GLU A 234 -18.24 21.56 -10.37
C GLU A 234 -18.48 20.22 -11.09
N ILE A 235 -19.10 19.24 -10.41
CA ILE A 235 -19.30 17.89 -10.95
C ILE A 235 -20.76 17.67 -11.32
N ALA A 236 -21.04 17.65 -12.63
CA ALA A 236 -22.39 17.53 -13.17
C ALA A 236 -23.18 16.31 -12.69
N CYS A 237 -22.51 15.18 -12.40
CA CYS A 237 -23.16 13.96 -11.90
C CYS A 237 -23.24 13.85 -10.38
N PHE A 238 -22.78 14.85 -9.61
CA PHE A 238 -22.61 14.72 -8.16
C PHE A 238 -23.93 14.59 -7.42
N ASP A 239 -24.97 15.32 -7.80
CA ASP A 239 -26.29 15.22 -7.16
C ASP A 239 -26.86 13.80 -7.22
N GLU A 240 -26.82 13.19 -8.42
CA GLU A 240 -27.25 11.81 -8.63
C GLU A 240 -26.38 10.83 -7.83
N PHE A 241 -25.07 11.05 -7.85
CA PHE A 241 -24.13 10.25 -7.08
C PHE A 241 -24.43 10.32 -5.58
N HIS A 242 -24.66 11.51 -5.04
CA HIS A 242 -24.96 11.71 -3.62
C HIS A 242 -26.30 11.08 -3.23
N GLU A 243 -27.33 11.22 -4.07
CA GLU A 243 -28.64 10.59 -3.84
C GLU A 243 -28.52 9.06 -3.77
N ARG A 244 -27.76 8.45 -4.68
CA ARG A 244 -27.58 6.99 -4.76
C ARG A 244 -26.64 6.45 -3.68
N TYR A 245 -25.54 7.15 -3.41
CA TYR A 245 -24.39 6.61 -2.67
C TYR A 245 -24.03 7.33 -1.36
N GLY A 246 -24.53 8.55 -1.12
CA GLY A 246 -24.13 9.40 0.01
C GLY A 246 -24.32 8.75 1.38
N ARG A 247 -25.39 7.96 1.56
CA ARG A 247 -25.65 7.22 2.80
C ARG A 247 -24.56 6.19 3.13
N TYR A 248 -23.99 5.55 2.10
CA TYR A 248 -22.98 4.50 2.26
C TYR A 248 -21.62 5.11 2.59
N ILE A 249 -21.29 6.25 1.99
CA ILE A 249 -20.06 6.99 2.28
C ILE A 249 -20.04 7.47 3.73
N THR A 250 -21.16 8.03 4.20
CA THR A 250 -21.29 8.50 5.60
C THR A 250 -21.17 7.34 6.60
N ALA A 251 -21.67 6.15 6.25
CA ALA A 251 -21.52 4.95 7.09
C ALA A 251 -20.08 4.44 7.10
N ALA A 252 -19.40 4.43 5.95
CA ALA A 252 -18.03 3.95 5.79
C ALA A 252 -16.94 4.86 6.39
N GLN A 253 -17.29 6.11 6.75
CA GLN A 253 -16.43 7.03 7.48
C GLN A 253 -16.55 6.90 9.01
N LYS A 254 -17.60 6.25 9.52
CA LYS A 254 -17.85 6.07 10.95
C LYS A 254 -17.34 4.73 11.50
N ALA A 255 -16.98 3.80 10.62
CA ALA A 255 -16.44 2.48 10.92
C ALA A 255 -14.91 2.50 10.78
#